data_AF-R6CL86-F1
#
_entry.id   AF-R6CL86-F1
#
_cell.length_a   1.000
_cell.length_b   1.000
_cell.length_c   1.000
_cell.angle_alpha   90.00
_cell.angle_beta   90.00
_cell.angle_gamma   90.00
#
_symmetry.space_group_name_H-M   'P 1'
#
loop_
_entity.id
_entity.type
_entity.pdbx_description
1 polymer ?
#
loop_
_entity_poly.entity_id
_entity_poly.type
_entity_poly.pdbx_seq_one_letter_code
_entity_poly.pdbx_strand_id
1 'polypeptide(L)'
;MEERIIRLPELITYHQINEVWEESIACFCTKSDMKNISKIPPVLADMFSFIVVEEGMAHYILNYKEYNVQKGDMLLFSPNMLVSLTGCTDDFRCMNLMCERSLFEHMLSSNPAFQTYSYYFCRTDTPVIQLKQEMQTAILKCMEQIRMAIISRNT
;
A
#
# COMPACT_ATOMS: atom_id res chain seq x y z
N MET A 1 -17.79 15.82 8.66
CA MET A 1 -16.59 14.99 8.87
C MET A 1 -15.53 15.60 7.96
N GLU A 2 -14.48 16.20 8.50
CA GLU A 2 -13.41 16.79 7.67
C GLU A 2 -12.60 15.64 7.08
N GLU A 3 -12.60 15.51 5.75
CA GLU A 3 -11.77 14.55 5.05
C GLU A 3 -10.31 15.00 5.17
N ARG A 4 -9.51 14.24 5.92
CA ARG A 4 -8.07 14.52 6.07
C ARG A 4 -7.32 13.84 4.93
N ILE A 5 -6.53 14.61 4.19
CA ILE A 5 -5.61 14.08 3.19
C ILE A 5 -4.34 13.61 3.91
N ILE A 6 -3.85 12.42 3.60
CA ILE A 6 -2.58 11.89 4.08
C ILE A 6 -1.62 11.71 2.90
N ARG A 7 -0.42 12.28 3.04
CA ARG A 7 0.68 12.13 2.08
C ARG A 7 1.72 11.12 2.59
N LEU A 8 2.53 10.60 1.68
CA LEU A 8 3.54 9.59 2.03
C LEU A 8 4.51 10.07 3.14
N PRO A 9 5.07 11.29 3.11
CA PRO A 9 5.94 11.78 4.20
C PRO A 9 5.25 11.84 5.57
N GLU A 10 3.96 12.19 5.60
CA GLU A 10 3.18 12.22 6.85
C GLU A 10 2.96 10.81 7.40
N LEU A 11 2.68 9.85 6.52
CA LEU A 11 2.49 8.44 6.88
C LEU A 11 3.80 7.82 7.39
N ILE A 12 4.91 8.10 6.71
CA ILE A 12 6.27 7.71 7.13
C ILE A 12 6.56 8.21 8.54
N THR A 13 6.33 9.50 8.78
CA THR A 13 6.58 10.14 10.08
C THR A 13 5.70 9.55 11.17
N TYR A 14 4.40 9.36 10.88
CA TYR A 14 3.44 8.84 11.84
C TYR A 14 3.75 7.39 12.27
N HIS A 15 4.19 6.55 11.34
CA HIS A 15 4.53 5.16 11.59
C HIS A 15 6.02 4.90 11.88
N GLN A 16 6.86 5.94 11.85
CA GLN A 16 8.31 5.84 12.03
C GLN A 16 8.95 4.81 11.07
N ILE A 17 8.55 4.86 9.79
CA ILE A 17 9.02 3.93 8.76
C ILE A 17 10.44 4.35 8.36
N ASN A 18 11.39 3.41 8.41
CA ASN A 18 12.80 3.67 8.10
C ASN A 18 13.19 3.20 6.68
N GLU A 19 12.41 2.28 6.11
CA GLU A 19 12.62 1.74 4.76
C GLU A 19 12.09 2.67 3.67
N VAL A 20 12.66 3.87 3.62
CA VAL A 20 12.29 4.96 2.71
C VAL A 20 13.48 5.35 1.84
N TRP A 21 13.24 5.51 0.54
CA TRP A 21 14.20 6.00 -0.45
C TRP A 21 13.82 7.42 -0.90
N GLU A 22 14.73 8.37 -0.69
CA GLU A 22 14.59 9.78 -1.13
C GLU A 22 13.24 10.42 -0.78
N GLU A 23 12.65 10.04 0.37
CA GLU A 23 11.31 10.47 0.81
C GLU A 23 10.16 10.14 -0.16
N SER A 24 10.46 9.47 -1.27
CA SER A 24 9.57 9.33 -2.44
C SER A 24 9.03 7.93 -2.62
N ILE A 25 9.71 6.92 -2.05
CA ILE A 25 9.33 5.50 -2.12
C ILE A 25 9.51 4.89 -0.73
N ALA A 26 8.53 4.13 -0.25
CA ALA A 26 8.63 3.36 0.98
C ALA A 26 8.26 1.90 0.73
N CYS A 27 9.09 0.97 1.19
CA CYS A 27 8.82 -0.47 1.09
C CYS A 27 9.02 -1.13 2.44
N PHE A 28 7.95 -1.53 3.13
CA PHE A 28 8.03 -1.96 4.53
C PHE A 28 7.01 -3.03 4.89
N CYS A 29 7.35 -3.82 5.90
CA CYS A 29 6.49 -4.83 6.47
C CYS A 29 5.60 -4.21 7.55
N THR A 30 4.30 -4.44 7.46
CA THR A 30 3.32 -4.09 8.48
C THR A 30 2.91 -5.35 9.23
N LYS A 31 2.88 -5.25 10.55
CA LYS A 31 2.40 -6.28 11.47
C LYS A 31 1.27 -5.73 12.34
N SER A 32 0.44 -6.61 12.86
CA SER A 32 -0.66 -6.29 13.80
C SER A 32 -0.22 -5.45 15.01
N ASP A 33 1.03 -5.60 15.46
CA ASP A 33 1.62 -4.90 16.61
C ASP A 33 2.12 -3.48 16.28
N MET A 34 2.14 -3.09 15.00
CA MET A 34 2.41 -1.70 14.60
C MET A 34 1.26 -0.82 15.10
N LYS A 35 1.49 -0.26 16.30
CA LYS A 35 0.53 0.54 17.06
C LYS A 35 -0.11 1.59 16.15
N ASN A 36 -1.44 1.62 16.15
CA ASN A 36 -2.30 2.68 15.63
C ASN A 36 -2.71 2.63 14.15
N ILE A 37 -2.45 1.57 13.38
CA ILE A 37 -2.95 1.50 11.98
C ILE A 37 -4.49 1.51 11.94
N SER A 38 -5.16 0.84 12.88
CA SER A 38 -6.62 0.86 13.01
C SER A 38 -7.20 2.14 13.66
N LYS A 39 -6.34 3.06 14.12
CA LYS A 39 -6.75 4.33 14.74
C LYS A 39 -6.64 5.52 13.79
N ILE A 40 -6.16 5.29 12.56
CA ILE A 40 -6.16 6.34 11.55
C ILE A 40 -7.63 6.54 11.16
N PRO A 41 -8.19 7.75 11.34
CA PRO A 41 -9.53 8.03 10.83
C PRO A 41 -9.54 7.81 9.30
N PRO A 42 -10.70 7.66 8.67
CA PRO A 42 -10.77 7.63 7.21
C PRO A 42 -9.99 8.80 6.60
N VAL A 43 -9.01 8.48 5.75
CA VAL A 43 -8.10 9.45 5.13
C VAL A 43 -8.10 9.31 3.62
N LEU A 44 -8.02 10.44 2.92
CA LEU A 44 -7.74 10.46 1.50
C LEU A 44 -6.25 10.26 1.29
N ALA A 45 -5.86 9.12 0.72
CA ALA A 45 -4.46 8.84 0.43
C ALA A 45 -4.03 9.59 -0.85
N ASP A 46 -3.08 10.53 -0.72
CA ASP A 46 -2.48 11.26 -1.84
C ASP A 46 -1.14 10.62 -2.25
N MET A 47 -1.19 9.32 -2.52
CA MET A 47 -0.05 8.49 -2.90
C MET A 47 -0.54 7.27 -3.69
N PHE A 48 0.35 6.62 -4.42
CA PHE A 48 0.08 5.29 -4.97
C PHE A 48 0.64 4.25 -4.01
N SER A 49 -0.11 3.18 -3.75
CA SER A 49 0.40 2.07 -2.97
C SER A 49 -0.19 0.74 -3.39
N PHE A 50 0.58 -0.31 -3.16
CA PHE A 50 0.06 -1.66 -3.19
C PHE A 50 0.49 -2.43 -1.95
N ILE A 51 -0.44 -3.23 -1.45
CA ILE A 51 -0.28 -4.02 -0.25
C ILE A 51 -0.49 -5.47 -0.61
N VAL A 52 0.44 -6.34 -0.22
CA VAL A 52 0.32 -7.79 -0.39
C VAL A 52 0.15 -8.42 0.98
N VAL A 53 -0.98 -9.08 1.21
CA VAL A 53 -1.27 -9.76 2.48
C VAL A 53 -0.51 -11.08 2.52
N GLU A 54 0.35 -11.23 3.54
CA GLU A 54 1.18 -12.41 3.75
C GLU A 54 0.52 -13.41 4.70
N GLU A 55 -0.18 -12.91 5.72
CA GLU A 55 -0.75 -13.69 6.81
C GLU A 55 -1.91 -12.93 7.50
N GLY A 56 -2.79 -13.69 8.16
CA GLY A 56 -3.97 -13.16 8.83
C GLY A 56 -5.03 -12.56 7.91
N MET A 57 -5.93 -11.79 8.51
CA MET A 57 -7.04 -11.10 7.84
C MET A 57 -7.12 -9.64 8.29
N ALA A 58 -7.60 -8.78 7.41
CA ALA A 58 -7.88 -7.37 7.69
C ALA A 58 -9.19 -6.90 7.06
N HIS A 59 -9.83 -5.93 7.70
CA HIS A 59 -11.05 -5.29 7.25
C HIS A 59 -10.75 -3.84 6.85
N TYR A 60 -10.94 -3.54 5.56
CA TYR A 60 -10.74 -2.22 4.97
C TYR A 60 -12.06 -1.63 4.50
N ILE A 61 -12.23 -0.32 4.70
CA ILE A 61 -13.24 0.50 4.02
C ILE A 61 -12.52 1.34 2.98
N LEU A 62 -12.77 1.06 1.70
CA LEU A 62 -12.16 1.73 0.56
C LEU A 62 -13.24 2.40 -0.28
N ASN A 63 -13.21 3.73 -0.41
CA ASN A 63 -14.26 4.51 -1.10
C ASN A 63 -15.69 4.10 -0.67
N TYR A 64 -15.91 4.00 0.64
CA TYR A 64 -17.21 3.63 1.25
C TYR A 64 -17.67 2.19 1.00
N LYS A 65 -16.81 1.32 0.44
CA LYS A 65 -17.07 -0.11 0.29
C LYS A 65 -16.21 -0.92 1.24
N GLU A 66 -16.81 -1.92 1.86
CA GLU A 66 -16.14 -2.84 2.79
C GLU A 66 -15.43 -3.97 2.03
N TYR A 67 -14.21 -4.30 2.46
CA TYR A 67 -13.40 -5.38 1.93
C TYR A 67 -12.79 -6.18 3.08
N ASN A 68 -13.00 -7.49 3.06
CA ASN A 68 -12.25 -8.43 3.86
C ASN A 68 -11.11 -8.96 3.01
N VAL A 69 -9.88 -8.77 3.48
CA VAL A 69 -8.68 -9.22 2.78
C VAL A 69 -7.95 -10.25 3.63
N GLN A 70 -7.33 -11.20 2.96
CA GLN A 70 -6.64 -12.33 3.56
C GLN A 70 -5.37 -12.65 2.77
N LYS A 71 -4.57 -13.58 3.29
CA LYS A 71 -3.39 -14.10 2.61
C LYS A 71 -3.67 -14.40 1.13
N GLY A 72 -2.82 -13.85 0.26
CA GLY A 72 -2.96 -14.01 -1.19
C GLY A 72 -3.60 -12.81 -1.86
N ASP A 73 -4.26 -11.93 -1.10
CA ASP A 73 -4.83 -10.71 -1.65
C ASP A 73 -3.76 -9.63 -1.82
N MET A 74 -3.89 -8.91 -2.93
CA MET A 74 -3.18 -7.69 -3.22
C MET A 74 -4.19 -6.54 -3.32
N LEU A 75 -3.95 -5.48 -2.57
CA LEU A 75 -4.72 -4.25 -2.60
C LEU A 75 -3.96 -3.22 -3.43
N LEU A 76 -4.67 -2.51 -4.30
CA LEU A 76 -4.14 -1.43 -5.12
C LEU A 76 -4.84 -0.13 -4.78
N PHE A 77 -4.06 0.86 -4.32
CA PHE A 77 -4.54 2.18 -3.97
C PHE A 77 -4.05 3.19 -5.01
N SER A 78 -5.00 3.92 -5.58
CA SER A 78 -4.73 5.08 -6.41
C SER A 78 -4.76 6.36 -5.56
N PRO A 79 -4.10 7.43 -6.00
CA PRO A 79 -4.26 8.73 -5.38
C PRO A 79 -5.73 9.17 -5.29
N ASN A 80 -6.09 9.84 -4.20
CA ASN A 80 -7.43 10.29 -3.84
C ASN A 80 -8.41 9.16 -3.45
N MET A 81 -7.90 7.97 -3.12
CA MET A 81 -8.73 6.91 -2.54
C MET A 81 -8.97 7.19 -1.05
N LEU A 82 -10.23 7.11 -0.61
CA LEU A 82 -10.57 7.14 0.80
C LEU A 82 -10.30 5.76 1.40
N VAL A 83 -9.41 5.70 2.40
CA VAL A 83 -8.95 4.46 3.01
C VAL A 83 -9.17 4.49 4.52
N SER A 84 -9.69 3.41 5.06
CA SER A 84 -9.72 3.14 6.50
C SER A 84 -9.44 1.66 6.75
N LEU A 85 -8.49 1.34 7.63
CA LEU A 85 -8.34 0.01 8.21
C LEU A 85 -9.14 -0.01 9.51
N THR A 86 -10.19 -0.82 9.58
CA THR A 86 -11.10 -0.85 10.74
C THR A 86 -10.80 -2.00 11.71
N GLY A 87 -10.04 -3.01 11.27
CA GLY A 87 -9.63 -4.13 12.12
C GLY A 87 -8.75 -5.13 11.40
N CYS A 88 -7.99 -5.90 12.16
CA CYS A 88 -7.15 -6.99 11.66
C CYS A 88 -6.98 -8.06 12.75
N THR A 89 -6.63 -9.28 12.34
CA THR A 89 -6.29 -10.36 13.27
C THR A 89 -4.90 -10.16 13.89
N ASP A 90 -4.64 -10.82 15.02
CA ASP A 90 -3.38 -10.68 15.76
C ASP A 90 -2.15 -11.20 14.99
N ASP A 91 -2.35 -12.11 14.03
CA ASP A 91 -1.34 -12.64 13.13
C ASP A 91 -1.21 -11.86 11.82
N PHE A 92 -1.96 -10.76 11.66
CA PHE A 92 -1.98 -10.02 10.39
C PHE A 92 -0.59 -9.50 10.02
N ARG A 93 -0.17 -9.82 8.80
CA ARG A 93 1.09 -9.36 8.22
C ARG A 93 0.92 -9.02 6.74
N CYS A 94 1.45 -7.89 6.32
CA CYS A 94 1.49 -7.51 4.92
C CYS A 94 2.76 -6.75 4.54
N MET A 95 3.11 -6.83 3.26
CA MET A 95 4.17 -6.01 2.67
C MET A 95 3.53 -4.82 1.97
N ASN A 96 4.09 -3.63 2.17
CA ASN A 96 3.62 -2.38 1.61
C ASN A 96 4.68 -1.84 0.66
N LEU A 97 4.31 -1.48 -0.57
CA LEU A 97 5.11 -0.60 -1.41
C LEU A 97 4.29 0.65 -1.72
N MET A 98 4.84 1.80 -1.39
CA MET A 98 4.22 3.10 -1.56
C MET A 98 5.15 4.02 -2.33
N CYS A 99 4.59 4.88 -3.17
CA CYS A 99 5.34 5.96 -3.78
C CYS A 99 4.53 7.25 -3.85
N GLU A 100 5.25 8.37 -3.87
CA GLU A 100 4.64 9.68 -4.04
C GLU A 100 3.85 9.78 -5.34
N ARG A 101 2.78 10.57 -5.30
CA ARG A 101 1.90 10.82 -6.44
C ARG A 101 2.66 11.35 -7.65
N SER A 102 3.53 12.35 -7.46
CA SER A 102 4.32 12.97 -8.53
C SER A 102 5.20 11.95 -9.25
N LEU A 103 5.85 11.06 -8.50
CA LEU A 103 6.67 9.98 -9.03
C LEU A 103 5.81 8.97 -9.79
N PHE A 104 4.66 8.58 -9.26
CA PHE A 104 3.74 7.69 -9.95
C PHE A 104 3.21 8.29 -11.26
N GLU A 105 2.76 9.54 -11.25
CA GLU A 105 2.30 10.27 -12.43
C GLU A 105 3.43 10.39 -13.48
N HIS A 106 4.67 10.62 -13.04
CA HIS A 106 5.82 10.61 -13.93
C HIS A 106 6.02 9.22 -14.57
N MET A 107 5.94 8.12 -13.81
CA MET A 107 6.04 6.75 -14.34
C MET A 107 4.91 6.44 -15.34
N LEU A 108 3.67 6.86 -15.05
CA LEU A 108 2.54 6.72 -15.97
C LEU A 108 2.79 7.45 -17.30
N SER A 109 3.34 8.66 -17.25
CA SER A 109 3.58 9.46 -18.45
C SER A 109 4.75 8.96 -19.31
N SER A 110 5.75 8.34 -18.67
CA SER A 110 7.03 8.01 -19.31
C SER A 110 7.19 6.54 -19.70
N ASN A 111 6.41 5.62 -19.12
CA ASN A 111 6.58 4.19 -19.34
C ASN A 111 5.26 3.49 -19.76
N PRO A 112 5.18 2.94 -20.99
CA PRO A 112 3.98 2.27 -21.49
C PRO A 112 3.48 1.11 -20.62
N ALA A 113 4.36 0.41 -19.91
CA ALA A 113 3.95 -0.65 -18.99
C ALA A 113 3.07 -0.10 -17.86
N PHE A 114 3.40 1.09 -17.34
CA PHE A 114 2.66 1.72 -16.26
C PHE A 114 1.35 2.37 -16.73
N GLN A 115 1.23 2.77 -18.00
CA GLN A 115 -0.01 3.31 -18.56
C GLN A 115 -1.21 2.36 -18.42
N THR A 116 -0.95 1.05 -18.37
CA THR A 116 -1.99 0.04 -18.14
C THR A 116 -2.67 0.18 -16.77
N TYR A 117 -1.98 0.74 -15.76
CA TYR A 117 -2.57 1.00 -14.44
C TYR A 117 -3.65 2.07 -14.48
N SER A 118 -3.50 3.10 -15.32
CA SER A 118 -4.55 4.12 -15.50
C SER A 118 -5.85 3.46 -15.99
N TYR A 119 -5.75 2.52 -16.93
CA TYR A 119 -6.90 1.76 -17.41
C TYR A 119 -7.48 0.84 -16.33
N TYR A 120 -6.62 0.20 -15.53
CA TYR A 120 -7.06 -0.61 -14.40
C TYR A 120 -7.89 0.23 -13.43
N PHE A 121 -7.34 1.33 -12.91
CA PHE A 121 -8.02 2.19 -11.94
C PHE A 121 -9.32 2.81 -12.44
N CYS A 122 -9.41 3.14 -13.73
CA CYS A 122 -10.64 3.66 -14.31
C CYS A 122 -11.72 2.59 -14.55
N ARG A 123 -11.35 1.30 -14.62
CA ARG A 123 -12.28 0.21 -15.00
C ARG A 123 -12.64 -0.74 -13.87
N THR A 124 -11.81 -0.86 -12.83
CA THR A 124 -12.05 -1.81 -11.76
C THR A 124 -12.84 -1.21 -10.62
N ASP A 125 -14.03 -1.75 -10.38
CA ASP A 125 -14.84 -1.45 -9.19
C ASP A 125 -14.25 -2.01 -7.89
N THR A 126 -13.24 -2.89 -8.00
CA THR A 126 -12.60 -3.60 -6.88
C THR A 126 -11.09 -3.34 -6.84
N PRO A 127 -10.58 -2.68 -5.80
CA PRO A 127 -9.14 -2.47 -5.61
C PRO A 127 -8.40 -3.71 -5.08
N VAL A 128 -9.11 -4.83 -4.86
CA VAL A 128 -8.57 -6.07 -4.31
C VAL A 128 -8.46 -7.13 -5.39
N ILE A 129 -7.29 -7.75 -5.51
CA ILE A 129 -6.99 -8.82 -6.47
C ILE A 129 -6.48 -10.04 -5.70
N GLN A 130 -7.08 -11.20 -5.93
CA GLN A 130 -6.54 -12.46 -5.41
C GLN A 130 -5.40 -12.94 -6.31
N LEU A 131 -4.19 -13.02 -5.76
CA LEU A 131 -3.02 -13.51 -6.48
C LEU A 131 -2.95 -15.04 -6.47
N LYS A 132 -2.43 -15.61 -7.57
CA LYS A 132 -1.96 -16.99 -7.56
C LYS A 132 -0.73 -17.10 -6.66
N GLN A 133 -0.57 -18.24 -5.99
CA GLN A 133 0.53 -18.47 -5.03
C GLN A 133 1.92 -18.19 -5.62
N GLU A 134 2.17 -18.60 -6.87
CA GLU A 134 3.43 -18.35 -7.57
C GLU A 134 3.70 -16.85 -7.76
N MET A 135 2.66 -16.09 -8.15
CA MET A 135 2.76 -14.64 -8.32
C MET A 135 2.96 -13.93 -6.98
N GLN A 136 2.22 -14.33 -5.95
CA GLN A 136 2.37 -13.78 -4.60
C GLN A 136 3.81 -13.98 -4.10
N THR A 137 4.35 -15.19 -4.26
CA THR A 137 5.72 -15.51 -3.85
C THR A 137 6.74 -14.66 -4.60
N ALA A 138 6.58 -14.50 -5.90
CA ALA A 138 7.47 -13.68 -6.73
C ALA A 138 7.42 -12.20 -6.32
N ILE A 139 6.22 -11.65 -6.14
CA ILE A 139 6.04 -10.23 -5.76
C ILE A 139 6.63 -9.97 -4.37
N LEU A 140 6.34 -10.81 -3.39
CA LEU A 140 6.90 -10.65 -2.03
C LEU A 140 8.43 -10.71 -2.04
N LYS A 141 9.02 -11.61 -2.83
CA LYS A 141 10.47 -11.69 -2.98
C LYS A 141 11.04 -10.41 -3.60
N CYS A 142 10.38 -9.85 -4.62
CA CYS A 142 10.79 -8.57 -5.22
C CYS A 142 10.66 -7.40 -4.24
N MET A 143 9.56 -7.31 -3.49
CA MET A 143 9.38 -6.27 -2.48
C MET A 143 10.43 -6.37 -1.38
N GLU A 144 10.78 -7.57 -0.93
CA GLU A 144 11.84 -7.74 0.07
C GLU A 144 13.22 -7.34 -0.48
N GLN A 145 13.51 -7.64 -1.75
CA GLN A 145 14.72 -7.15 -2.41
C GLN A 145 14.77 -5.62 -2.49
N ILE A 146 13.65 -4.97 -2.82
CA ILE A 146 13.52 -3.51 -2.82
C ILE A 146 13.78 -2.98 -1.41
N ARG A 147 13.09 -3.53 -0.39
CA ARG A 147 13.25 -3.15 1.00
C ARG A 147 14.71 -3.22 1.46
N MET A 148 15.40 -4.34 1.18
CA MET A 148 16.82 -4.50 1.52
C MET A 148 17.73 -3.53 0.78
N ALA A 149 17.45 -3.25 -0.49
CA ALA A 149 18.21 -2.26 -1.26
C ALA A 149 18.07 -0.86 -0.66
N ILE A 150 16.86 -0.46 -0.24
CA ILE A 150 16.62 0.81 0.44
C ILE A 150 17.40 0.89 1.75
N ILE A 151 17.28 -0.12 2.62
CA ILE A 151 18.00 -0.15 3.90
C ILE A 151 19.51 -0.05 3.69
N SER A 152 20.06 -0.82 2.74
CA SER A 152 21.51 -0.87 2.50
C SER A 152 22.12 0.46 2.06
N ARG A 153 21.31 1.38 1.51
CA ARG A 153 21.76 2.71 1.11
C ARG A 153 21.54 3.78 2.19
N ASN A 154 20.68 3.49 3.17
CA ASN A 154 20.43 4.38 4.31
C ASN A 154 21.45 4.19 5.44
N THR A 155 22.22 3.09 5.43
CA THR A 155 23.35 2.79 6.33
C THR A 155 24.68 3.20 5.73
#